data_AF-A0A085UL71-F1
#
_entry.id   AF-A0A085UL71-F1
#
_cell.length_a   1.000
_cell.length_b   1.000
_cell.length_c   1.000
_cell.angle_alpha   90.00
_cell.angle_beta   90.00
_cell.angle_gamma   90.00
#
_symmetry.space_group_name_H-M   'P 1'
#
loop_
_entity.id
_entity.type
_entity.pdbx_description
1 polymer ?
#
loop_
_entity_poly.entity_id
_entity_poly.type
_entity_poly.pdbx_seq_one_letter_code
_entity_poly.pdbx_strand_id
1 'polypeptide(L)' 'MATSIRLAPEIEQRLDFLATSTGRTKAYYLREIIDHGLTDLEDYYLAAEVLERVRKGQEVVHSAADVRKDLGLDD' A
#
# COMPACT_ATOMS: atom_id res chain seq x y z
N MET A 1 2.79 16.72 -15.76
CA MET A 1 4.17 16.53 -16.27
C MET A 1 4.31 15.10 -16.76
N ALA A 2 5.20 14.83 -17.72
CA ALA A 2 5.43 13.49 -18.23
C ALA A 2 6.68 12.88 -17.57
N THR A 3 6.53 11.65 -17.07
CA THR A 3 7.62 10.85 -16.50
C THR A 3 7.77 9.60 -17.35
N SER A 4 9.01 9.30 -17.75
CA SER A 4 9.33 8.08 -18.50
C SER A 4 10.02 7.08 -17.60
N ILE A 5 9.53 5.84 -17.58
CA ILE A 5 10.10 4.73 -16.79
C ILE A 5 10.34 3.54 -17.72
N ARG A 6 11.42 2.81 -17.48
CA ARG A 6 11.68 1.53 -18.17
C ARG A 6 11.01 0.42 -17.37
N LEU A 7 10.20 -0.40 -18.05
CA LEU A 7 9.55 -1.55 -17.46
C LEU A 7 10.24 -2.83 -17.93
N ALA A 8 10.21 -3.86 -17.08
CA ALA A 8 10.59 -5.19 -17.50
C ALA A 8 9.59 -5.72 -18.54
N PRO A 9 10.03 -6.52 -19.54
CA PRO A 9 9.16 -7.00 -20.62
C PRO A 9 7.89 -7.70 -20.13
N GLU A 10 7.98 -8.43 -19.02
CA GLU A 10 6.87 -9.18 -18.43
C GLU A 10 5.79 -8.24 -17.87
N ILE A 11 6.18 -7.09 -17.32
CA ILE A 11 5.25 -6.07 -16.82
C ILE A 11 4.54 -5.40 -17.99
N GLU A 12 5.27 -5.10 -19.06
CA GLU A 12 4.69 -4.50 -20.26
C GLU A 12 3.64 -5.42 -20.89
N GLN A 13 3.92 -6.72 -21.00
CA GLN A 13 2.97 -7.72 -21.50
C GLN A 13 1.69 -7.80 -20.64
N ARG A 14 1.82 -7.72 -19.32
CA ARG A 14 0.66 -7.70 -18.41
C ARG A 14 -0.20 -6.44 -18.63
N LEU A 15 0.44 -5.28 -18.84
CA LEU A 15 -0.26 -4.03 -19.14
C LEU A 15 -0.93 -4.07 -20.52
N ASP A 16 -0.30 -4.67 -21.52
CA ASP A 16 -0.91 -4.91 -22.84
C ASP A 16 -2.18 -5.75 -22.76
N PHE A 17 -2.11 -6.85 -22.01
CA PHE A 17 -3.25 -7.73 -21.79
C PHE A 17 -4.40 -7.00 -21.09
N LEU A 18 -4.12 -6.25 -20.01
CA LEU A 18 -5.12 -5.45 -19.30
C LEU A 18 -5.74 -4.40 -20.20
N ALA A 19 -4.93 -3.66 -20.96
CA ALA A 19 -5.42 -2.65 -21.89
C ALA A 19 -6.37 -3.25 -22.94
N THR A 20 -5.95 -4.35 -23.56
CA THR A 20 -6.72 -5.02 -24.63
C THR A 20 -8.01 -5.64 -24.12
N SER A 21 -7.98 -6.30 -22.96
CA SER A 21 -9.14 -6.99 -22.39
C SER A 21 -10.22 -6.04 -21.86
N THR A 22 -9.86 -4.81 -21.52
CA THR A 22 -10.77 -3.84 -20.88
C THR A 22 -11.11 -2.63 -21.75
N GLY A 23 -10.43 -2.47 -22.88
CA GLY A 23 -10.56 -1.30 -23.75
C GLY A 23 -9.99 0.00 -23.16
N ARG A 24 -9.18 -0.09 -22.10
CA ARG A 24 -8.49 1.05 -21.48
C ARG A 24 -7.04 1.16 -21.97
N THR A 25 -6.42 2.32 -21.82
CA THR A 25 -5.02 2.52 -22.22
C THR A 25 -4.05 2.02 -21.14
N LYS A 26 -2.82 1.64 -21.51
CA LYS A 26 -1.75 1.35 -20.53
C LYS A 26 -1.53 2.51 -19.56
N ALA A 27 -1.61 3.74 -20.05
CA ALA A 27 -1.44 4.96 -19.25
C ALA A 27 -2.56 5.16 -18.20
N TYR A 28 -3.75 4.60 -18.42
CA TYR A 28 -4.77 4.53 -17.37
C TYR A 28 -4.31 3.63 -16.22
N TYR A 29 -3.91 2.39 -16.52
CA TYR A 29 -3.46 1.43 -15.51
C TYR A 29 -2.19 1.87 -14.78
N LEU A 30 -1.22 2.46 -15.48
CA LEU A 30 -0.02 2.98 -14.84
C LEU A 30 -0.35 4.08 -13.82
N ARG A 31 -1.33 4.95 -14.10
CA ARG A 31 -1.75 5.97 -13.13
C ARG A 31 -2.42 5.35 -11.92
N GLU A 32 -3.35 4.40 -12.12
CA GLU A 32 -4.00 3.69 -11.01
C GLU A 32 -2.95 3.00 -10.12
N ILE A 33 -2.02 2.25 -10.72
CA ILE A 33 -0.98 1.53 -9.97
C ILE A 33 -0.08 2.49 -9.18
N ILE A 34 0.26 3.65 -9.75
CA ILE A 34 1.06 4.66 -9.04
C ILE A 34 0.29 5.25 -7.87
N ASP A 35 -1.00 5.56 -8.05
CA ASP A 35 -1.84 6.19 -7.02
C ASP A 35 -2.07 5.24 -5.83
N HIS A 36 -2.49 4.01 -6.12
CA HIS A 36 -2.66 2.96 -5.11
C HIS A 36 -1.32 2.58 -4.48
N GLY A 37 -0.28 2.42 -5.30
CA GLY A 37 1.05 2.06 -4.82
C GLY A 37 1.69 3.14 -3.93
N LEU A 38 1.39 4.42 -4.16
CA LEU A 38 1.84 5.50 -3.29
C LEU A 38 1.16 5.41 -1.92
N THR A 39 -0.15 5.17 -1.91
CA THR A 39 -0.92 4.98 -0.67
C THR A 39 -0.34 3.81 0.15
N ASP A 40 -0.11 2.67 -0.50
CA ASP A 40 0.46 1.48 0.16
C ASP A 40 1.87 1.75 0.72
N LEU A 41 2.71 2.51 -0.01
CA LEU A 41 4.04 2.87 0.44
C LEU A 41 3.99 3.82 1.64
N GLU A 42 3.13 4.83 1.60
CA GLU A 42 2.93 5.78 2.70
C GLU A 42 2.48 5.05 3.97
N ASP A 43 1.47 4.19 3.88
CA ASP A 43 1.00 3.37 4.99
C ASP A 43 2.09 2.46 5.55
N TYR A 44 2.86 1.80 4.68
CA TYR A 44 3.97 0.95 5.10
C TYR A 44 5.03 1.74 5.87
N TYR A 45 5.45 2.91 5.37
CA TYR A 45 6.49 3.70 6.02
C TYR A 45 6.01 4.30 7.33
N LEU A 46 4.76 4.76 7.41
CA LEU A 46 4.14 5.23 8.66
C LEU A 46 4.09 4.11 9.71
N ALA A 47 3.65 2.91 9.31
CA ALA A 47 3.61 1.75 10.22
C ALA A 47 5.01 1.32 10.68
N ALA A 48 6.00 1.33 9.77
CA ALA A 48 7.39 1.01 10.09
C ALA A 48 7.98 2.01 11.09
N GLU A 49 7.66 3.30 10.95
CA GLU A 49 8.09 4.33 11.89
C GLU A 49 7.49 4.11 13.29
N VAL A 50 6.19 3.83 13.36
CA VAL A 50 5.50 3.49 14.63
C VAL A 50 6.16 2.28 15.29
N LEU A 51 6.44 1.22 14.52
CA LEU A 51 7.09 0.02 15.03
C LEU A 51 8.48 0.32 15.63
N GLU A 52 9.25 1.19 15.00
CA GLU A 52 10.54 1.63 15.55
C GLU A 52 10.39 2.42 16.86
N ARG A 53 9.37 3.27 16.99
CA ARG A 53 9.10 3.97 18.25
C ARG A 53 8.63 3.02 19.34
N VAL A 54 7.80 2.01 19.03
CA VAL A 54 7.42 0.93 19.96
C VAL A 54 8.66 0.20 20.46
N ARG A 55 9.59 -0.19 19.57
CA ARG A 55 10.86 -0.86 19.94
C ARG A 55 11.73 -0.01 20.86
N LYS A 56 11.69 1.32 20.71
CA LYS A 56 12.40 2.27 21.56
C LYS A 56 11.66 2.61 22.86
N GLY A 57 10.46 2.06 23.09
CA GLY A 57 9.62 2.39 24.24
C GLY A 57 9.07 3.82 24.21
N GLN A 58 8.96 4.41 23.01
CA GLN A 58 8.50 5.79 22.78
C GLN A 58 7.02 5.85 22.37
N GLU A 59 6.34 4.71 22.29
CA GLU A 59 4.91 4.61 22.00
C GLU A 59 4.19 3.90 23.14
N VAL A 60 2.95 4.30 23.39
CA VAL A 60 2.09 3.62 24.36
C VAL A 60 1.65 2.29 23.73
N VAL A 61 1.87 1.19 24.46
CA VAL A 61 1.41 -0.14 24.06
C VAL A 61 0.33 -0.62 25.02
N HIS A 62 -0.68 -1.28 24.46
CA HIS A 62 -1.80 -1.84 25.21
C HIS A 62 -1.79 -3.37 25.08
N SER A 63 -2.25 -4.07 26.12
CA SER A 63 -2.40 -5.52 26.01
C SER A 63 -3.59 -5.86 25.11
N ALA A 64 -3.56 -7.04 24.48
CA ALA A 64 -4.68 -7.49 23.66
C ALA A 64 -5.98 -7.63 24.47
N ALA A 65 -5.89 -7.96 25.77
CA ALA A 65 -7.04 -8.05 26.66
C ALA A 65 -7.66 -6.67 26.92
N ASP A 66 -6.84 -5.66 27.22
CA ASP A 66 -7.34 -4.30 27.48
C ASP A 66 -8.02 -3.73 26.23
N VAL A 67 -7.42 -3.91 25.05
CA VAL A 67 -7.98 -3.41 23.78
C VAL A 67 -9.30 -4.10 23.44
N ARG A 68 -9.42 -5.42 23.62
CA ARG A 68 -10.67 -6.14 23.34
C ARG A 68 -11.79 -5.71 24.28
N LYS A 69 -11.49 -5.50 25.56
CA LYS A 69 -12.41 -4.94 26.53
C LYS A 69 -12.92 -3.56 26.09
N ASP A 70 -12.00 -2.67 25.73
CA ASP A 70 -12.33 -1.30 25.34
C ASP A 70 -13.16 -1.24 24.05
N LEU A 71 -12.98 -2.22 23.15
CA LEU A 71 -13.75 -2.35 21.90
C LEU A 71 -15.04 -3.17 22.04
N GLY A 72 -15.34 -3.75 23.21
CA GLY A 72 -16.50 -4.61 23.41
C GLY A 72 -16.41 -5.94 22.65
N LEU A 73 -15.19 -6.46 22.46
CA LEU A 73 -14.89 -7.71 21.75
C LEU A 73 -14.54 -8.87 22.71
N ASP A 74 -14.90 -8.74 23.99
CA ASP A 74 -14.61 -9.68 25.07
C ASP A 74 -15.72 -10.71 25.34
N ASP A 75 -16.80 -10.66 24.55
CA ASP A 75 -17.93 -11.61 24.59
C ASP A 75 -17.62 -12.96 23.92
#